data_AF-A0A447KPD2-F1
#
_entry.id   AF-A0A447KPD2-F1
#
_cell.length_a   1.000
_cell.length_b   1.000
_cell.length_c   1.000
_cell.angle_alpha   90.00
_cell.angle_beta   90.00
_cell.angle_gamma   90.00
#
_symmetry.space_group_name_H-M   'P 1'
#
loop_
_entity.id
_entity.type
_entity.pdbx_description
1 polymer ?
#
loop_
_entity_poly.entity_id
_entity_poly.type
_entity_poly.pdbx_seq_one_letter_code
_entity_poly.pdbx_strand_id
1 'polypeptide(L)'
;MPAGQSLNLDSQGALTNQGTLQGQSINLTAYGILTNNGQITGGSGASILSGNAIAMNAAGTLQSGGDVTLNSQSDITVDGFTGTLGLNDAECGWQPD
;
A
#
# COMPACT_ATOMS: atom_id res chain seq x y z
N MET A 1 16.62 -16.77 0.03
CA MET A 1 15.36 -16.26 -0.52
C MET A 1 14.21 -16.89 0.26
N PRO A 2 13.32 -16.08 0.80
CA PRO A 2 11.92 -16.28 0.44
C PRO A 2 11.40 -14.97 -0.15
N ALA A 3 11.00 -15.00 -1.42
CA ALA A 3 10.03 -14.04 -1.90
C ALA A 3 8.75 -14.36 -1.14
N GLY A 4 8.43 -13.55 -0.12
CA GLY A 4 7.19 -13.69 0.63
C GLY A 4 6.04 -13.69 -0.34
N GLN A 5 5.21 -14.72 -0.31
CA GLN A 5 4.09 -14.92 -1.22
C GLN A 5 3.21 -13.66 -1.29
N SER A 6 2.52 -13.45 -2.42
CA SER A 6 1.51 -12.40 -2.52
C SER A 6 0.51 -12.55 -1.37
N LEU A 7 0.36 -11.51 -0.56
CA LEU A 7 -0.63 -11.48 0.51
C LEU A 7 -1.96 -11.06 -0.11
N ASN A 8 -2.91 -11.98 -0.17
CA ASN A 8 -4.24 -11.70 -0.69
C ASN A 8 -5.25 -11.79 0.46
N LEU A 9 -5.99 -10.71 0.70
CA LEU A 9 -7.06 -10.65 1.71
C LEU A 9 -8.33 -10.13 1.04
N ASP A 10 -9.42 -10.86 1.20
CA ASP A 10 -10.75 -10.50 0.68
C ASP A 10 -11.75 -10.52 1.84
N SER A 11 -12.38 -9.38 2.10
CA SER A 11 -13.35 -9.19 3.17
C SER A 11 -14.65 -8.66 2.60
N GLN A 12 -15.74 -9.38 2.85
CA GLN A 12 -17.11 -8.99 2.47
C GLN A 12 -17.64 -7.76 3.26
N GLY A 13 -16.85 -7.19 4.16
CA GLY A 13 -17.20 -6.02 4.96
C GLY A 13 -16.04 -5.04 5.11
N ALA A 14 -15.96 -4.38 6.26
CA ALA A 14 -14.80 -3.55 6.58
C ALA A 14 -13.56 -4.42 6.80
N LEU A 15 -12.39 -3.91 6.44
CA LEU A 15 -11.09 -4.52 6.72
C LEU A 15 -10.31 -3.54 7.59
N THR A 16 -9.84 -3.98 8.75
CA THR A 16 -9.04 -3.14 9.64
C THR A 16 -7.72 -3.81 9.93
N ASN A 17 -6.63 -3.21 9.47
CA ASN A 17 -5.29 -3.64 9.84
C ASN A 17 -4.78 -2.84 11.04
N GLN A 18 -4.62 -3.51 12.18
CA GLN A 18 -4.01 -2.97 13.40
C GLN A 18 -2.55 -3.44 13.59
N GLY A 19 -2.10 -4.39 12.78
CA GLY A 19 -0.79 -5.04 12.90
C GLY A 19 0.09 -4.77 11.69
N THR A 20 0.94 -5.74 11.34
CA THR A 20 1.89 -5.59 10.24
C THR A 20 1.54 -6.58 9.12
N LEU A 21 1.19 -6.09 7.93
CA LEU A 21 0.95 -6.86 6.72
C LEU A 21 2.19 -6.76 5.82
N GLN A 22 2.86 -7.89 5.57
CA GLN A 22 4.06 -7.94 4.73
C GLN A 22 3.92 -9.01 3.67
N GLY A 23 4.24 -8.68 2.43
CA GLY A 23 4.21 -9.59 1.29
C GLY A 23 4.95 -8.99 0.11
N GLN A 24 5.40 -9.82 -0.84
CA GLN A 24 6.06 -9.28 -2.04
C GLN A 24 5.09 -8.43 -2.87
N SER A 25 3.84 -8.88 -2.94
CA SER A 25 2.67 -8.14 -3.45
C SER A 25 1.60 -8.15 -2.36
N ILE A 26 0.82 -7.08 -2.24
CA ILE A 26 -0.27 -6.96 -1.27
C ILE A 26 -1.56 -6.73 -2.06
N ASN A 27 -2.52 -7.64 -2.05
CA ASN A 27 -3.85 -7.43 -2.62
C ASN A 27 -4.89 -7.47 -1.50
N LEU A 28 -5.43 -6.31 -1.13
CA LEU A 28 -6.49 -6.18 -0.13
C LEU A 28 -7.79 -5.79 -0.83
N THR A 29 -8.85 -6.55 -0.60
CA THR A 29 -10.20 -6.25 -1.09
C THR A 29 -11.14 -6.18 0.10
N ALA A 30 -11.83 -5.05 0.27
CA ALA A 30 -12.81 -4.83 1.31
C ALA A 30 -14.11 -4.28 0.70
N TYR A 31 -15.22 -4.98 0.79
CA TYR A 31 -16.50 -4.47 0.27
C TYR A 31 -17.06 -3.31 1.11
N GLY A 32 -16.53 -3.09 2.32
CA GLY A 32 -16.75 -1.91 3.15
C GLY A 32 -15.55 -0.96 3.15
N ILE A 33 -15.24 -0.40 4.32
CA ILE A 33 -14.09 0.51 4.50
C ILE A 33 -12.82 -0.31 4.75
N LEU A 34 -11.78 -0.05 3.98
CA LEU A 34 -10.43 -0.53 4.25
C LEU A 34 -9.71 0.49 5.13
N THR A 35 -9.42 0.11 6.37
CA THR A 35 -8.75 0.96 7.36
C THR A 35 -7.38 0.38 7.70
N ASN A 36 -6.33 1.17 7.58
CA ASN A 36 -5.00 0.80 8.02
C ASN A 36 -4.54 1.71 9.17
N ASN A 37 -4.34 1.10 10.34
CA ASN A 37 -3.82 1.73 11.55
C ASN A 37 -2.49 1.11 12.01
N GLY A 38 -2.04 0.05 11.34
CA GLY A 38 -0.74 -0.58 11.54
C GLY A 38 0.17 -0.38 10.32
N GLN A 39 1.04 -1.34 10.03
CA GLN A 39 1.98 -1.24 8.91
C GLN A 39 1.58 -2.13 7.74
N ILE A 40 1.72 -1.63 6.52
CA ILE A 40 1.64 -2.40 5.29
C ILE A 40 2.97 -2.22 4.55
N THR A 41 3.68 -3.31 4.32
CA THR A 41 4.96 -3.34 3.62
C THR A 41 4.86 -4.28 2.41
N GLY A 42 4.70 -3.67 1.24
CA GLY A 42 4.85 -4.33 -0.05
C GLY A 42 6.32 -4.46 -0.43
N GLY A 43 6.70 -5.62 -0.95
CA GLY A 43 8.01 -5.84 -1.59
C GLY A 43 8.08 -5.18 -2.97
N SER A 44 8.86 -5.76 -3.89
CA SER A 44 8.99 -5.24 -5.26
C SER A 44 7.78 -5.53 -6.16
N GLY A 45 6.79 -6.28 -5.68
CA GLY A 45 5.57 -6.58 -6.42
C GLY A 45 4.55 -5.47 -6.27
N ALA A 46 3.59 -5.43 -7.21
CA ALA A 46 2.51 -4.46 -7.15
C ALA A 46 1.60 -4.72 -5.94
N SER A 47 1.13 -3.65 -5.31
CA SER A 47 0.20 -3.67 -4.19
C SER A 47 -1.11 -3.01 -4.59
N ILE A 48 -2.23 -3.71 -4.45
CA ILE A 48 -3.58 -3.25 -4.80
C ILE A 48 -4.43 -3.24 -3.52
N LEU A 49 -4.96 -2.09 -3.16
CA LEU A 49 -5.91 -1.94 -2.06
C LEU A 49 -7.23 -1.47 -2.65
N SER A 50 -8.27 -2.29 -2.52
CA SER A 50 -9.59 -2.04 -3.06
C SER A 50 -10.62 -1.99 -1.93
N GLY A 51 -11.50 -1.00 -1.96
CA GLY A 51 -12.72 -1.07 -1.17
C GLY A 51 -13.72 0.05 -1.40
N ASN A 52 -14.79 0.10 -0.61
CA ASN A 52 -15.77 1.19 -0.73
C ASN A 52 -15.12 2.53 -0.38
N ALA A 53 -14.42 2.60 0.74
CA ALA A 53 -13.55 3.70 1.12
C ALA A 53 -12.20 3.16 1.62
N ILE A 54 -11.13 3.94 1.44
CA ILE A 54 -9.78 3.57 1.88
C ILE A 54 -9.28 4.64 2.85
N ALA A 55 -8.96 4.23 4.07
CA ALA A 55 -8.48 5.09 5.13
C ALA A 55 -7.12 4.58 5.64
N MET A 56 -6.05 5.20 5.16
CA MET A 56 -4.69 5.02 5.69
C MET A 56 -4.47 6.08 6.77
N ASN A 57 -4.86 5.78 8.00
CA ASN A 57 -4.79 6.75 9.10
C ASN A 57 -3.33 7.10 9.42
N ALA A 58 -3.11 8.27 10.03
CA ALA A 58 -1.78 8.76 10.38
C ALA A 58 -0.98 7.82 11.30
N ALA A 59 -1.66 6.97 12.09
CA ALA A 59 -1.01 5.97 12.93
C ALA A 59 -0.47 4.77 12.12
N GLY A 60 -1.02 4.52 10.93
CA GLY A 60 -0.61 3.44 10.07
C GLY A 60 0.34 3.89 8.96
N THR A 61 1.05 2.95 8.35
CA THR A 61 1.93 3.22 7.19
C THR A 61 1.69 2.29 6.01
N LEU A 62 1.88 2.81 4.79
CA LEU A 62 2.00 1.99 3.57
C LEU A 62 3.31 2.32 2.87
N GLN A 63 4.17 1.32 2.77
CA GLN A 63 5.41 1.35 2.03
C GLN A 63 5.40 0.21 1.03
N SER A 64 5.75 0.45 -0.22
CA SER A 64 5.86 -0.59 -1.25
C SER A 64 7.16 -0.44 -2.01
N GLY A 65 7.87 -1.54 -2.27
CA GLY A 65 9.00 -1.55 -3.17
C GLY A 65 8.63 -1.45 -4.65
N GLY A 66 7.39 -1.82 -5.01
CA GLY A 66 6.80 -1.70 -6.34
C GLY A 66 5.62 -0.74 -6.37
N ASP A 67 4.83 -0.80 -7.44
CA ASP A 67 3.67 0.06 -7.65
C ASP A 67 2.58 -0.12 -6.58
N VAL A 68 1.86 0.95 -6.27
CA VAL A 68 0.74 0.95 -5.34
C VAL A 68 -0.50 1.49 -6.05
N THR A 69 -1.57 0.71 -6.05
CA THR A 69 -2.87 1.06 -6.61
C THR A 69 -3.91 1.09 -5.50
N LEU A 70 -4.57 2.23 -5.33
CA LEU A 70 -5.68 2.40 -4.39
C LEU A 70 -6.98 2.55 -5.20
N ASN A 71 -7.91 1.60 -5.05
CA ASN A 71 -9.14 1.54 -5.80
C ASN A 71 -10.34 1.73 -4.85
N SER A 72 -10.91 2.93 -4.83
CA SER A 72 -12.06 3.26 -3.98
C SER A 72 -13.29 3.63 -4.79
N GLN A 73 -14.47 3.32 -4.24
CA GLN A 73 -15.75 3.74 -4.79
C GLN A 73 -16.28 5.05 -4.21
N SER A 74 -15.73 5.52 -3.08
CA SER A 74 -16.12 6.74 -2.36
C SER A 74 -14.91 7.64 -2.13
N ASP A 75 -14.19 7.43 -1.02
CA ASP A 75 -13.11 8.32 -0.58
C ASP A 75 -11.82 7.55 -0.30
N ILE A 76 -10.69 8.23 -0.56
CA ILE A 76 -9.34 7.75 -0.25
C ILE A 76 -8.64 8.78 0.62
N THR A 77 -8.38 8.41 1.88
CA THR A 77 -7.56 9.19 2.82
C THR A 77 -6.19 8.53 2.98
N VAL A 78 -5.12 9.30 2.76
CA VAL A 78 -3.75 8.77 2.74
C VAL A 78 -2.77 9.48 3.68
N ASP A 79 -3.16 9.59 4.96
CA ASP A 79 -2.35 10.27 5.98
C ASP A 79 -1.06 9.50 6.32
N GLY A 80 -1.09 8.18 6.18
CA GLY A 80 0.02 7.26 6.50
C GLY A 80 0.90 6.85 5.31
N PHE A 81 0.77 7.45 4.13
CA PHE A 81 1.56 6.99 2.98
C PHE A 81 3.04 7.34 3.13
N THR A 82 3.89 6.32 3.14
CA THR A 82 5.36 6.49 3.25
C THR A 82 6.07 6.44 1.90
N GLY A 83 5.39 6.05 0.82
CA GLY A 83 5.91 6.09 -0.55
C GLY A 83 6.09 4.73 -1.21
N THR A 84 6.41 4.77 -2.52
CA THR A 84 6.94 3.63 -3.25
C THR A 84 8.45 3.78 -3.41
N LEU A 85 9.22 2.70 -3.26
CA LEU A 85 10.68 2.71 -3.52
C LEU A 85 10.97 2.62 -5.03
N GLY A 86 10.07 3.13 -5.87
CA GLY A 86 10.18 3.10 -7.32
C GLY A 86 11.58 3.52 -7.77
N LEU A 87 12.14 2.75 -8.71
CA LEU A 87 13.49 2.89 -9.26
C LEU A 87 13.94 4.35 -9.28
N ASN A 88 15.02 4.63 -8.56
CA ASN A 88 15.58 5.95 -8.37
C ASN A 88 16.04 6.52 -9.72
N ASP A 89 15.21 7.30 -10.40
CA ASP A 89 15.69 8.24 -11.43
C ASP A 89 16.15 9.51 -10.71
N ALA A 90 17.27 9.38 -10.00
CA ALA A 90 17.95 10.47 -9.33
C ALA A 90 19.29 10.75 -10.02
N GLU A 91 19.28 10.95 -11.35
CA GLU A 91 20.35 11.65 -12.04
C GLU A 91 19.95 13.12 -12.24
N CYS A 92 19.94 13.89 -11.15
CA CYS A 92 19.95 15.36 -11.24
C CYS A 92 21.38 15.82 -11.58
N GLY A 93 21.84 15.47 -12.77
CA GLY A 93 23.09 15.96 -13.35
C GLY A 93 22.88 17.35 -13.95
N TRP A 94 22.71 18.38 -13.12
CA TRP A 94 22.83 19.76 -13.62
C TRP A 94 24.32 20.06 -13.77
N GLN A 95 24.81 20.03 -15.01
CA GLN A 95 26.16 20.43 -15.36
C GLN A 95 26.07 21.79 -16.10
N PRO A 96 26.16 22.92 -15.38
CA PRO A 96 26.34 24.21 -16.03
C PRO A 96 27.76 24.35 -16.58
N ASP A 97 27.79 24.83 -17.83
CA ASP A 97 28.89 25.41 -18.64
C ASP A 97 30.34 24.98 -18.39
#